data_AF-A0A5M3W3S3-F1
#
_entry.id   AF-A0A5M3W3S3-F1
#
_cell.length_a   1.000
_cell.length_b   1.000
_cell.length_c   1.000
_cell.angle_alpha   90.00
_cell.angle_beta   90.00
_cell.angle_gamma   90.00
#
_symmetry.space_group_name_H-M   'P 1'
#
loop_
_entity.id
_entity.type
_entity.pdbx_description
1 polymer ?
#
loop_
_entity_poly.entity_id
_entity_poly.type
_entity_poly.pdbx_seq_one_letter_code
_entity_poly.pdbx_strand_id
1 'polypeptide(L)' 'MGSRELQTFGGTFQIVHGAHLGVVVTTSTFTKAALAYAAQADIRTYDKTALAAWASATGPAPWNWPLTP' A
#
# COMPACT_ATOMS: atom_id res chain seq x y z
N MET A 1 -2.28 -11.28 -3.78
CA MET A 1 -1.88 -10.15 -4.64
C MET A 1 -0.46 -10.34 -5.14
N GLY A 2 -0.29 -10.42 -6.45
CA GLY A 2 0.98 -10.57 -7.14
C GLY A 2 1.56 -9.24 -7.66
N SER A 3 2.81 -9.26 -8.12
CA SER A 3 3.53 -8.05 -8.52
C SER A 3 2.94 -7.33 -9.75
N ARG A 4 2.22 -8.04 -10.64
CA ARG A 4 1.56 -7.42 -11.80
C ARG A 4 0.50 -6.41 -11.38
N GLU A 5 -0.29 -6.73 -10.36
CA GLU A 5 -1.38 -5.88 -9.86
C GLU A 5 -0.81 -4.56 -9.31
N LEU A 6 0.31 -4.64 -8.59
CA LEU A 6 0.99 -3.46 -8.06
C LEU A 6 1.69 -2.65 -9.15
N GLN A 7 2.24 -3.29 -10.18
CA GLN A 7 2.87 -2.59 -11.31
C GLN A 7 1.87 -1.74 -12.12
N THR A 8 0.66 -2.28 -12.37
CA THR A 8 -0.39 -1.51 -13.05
C THR A 8 -0.80 -0.28 -12.24
N PHE A 9 -0.95 -0.44 -10.92
CA PHE A 9 -1.26 0.66 -10.02
C PHE A 9 -0.11 1.68 -9.95
N GLY A 10 1.12 1.20 -9.76
CA GLY A 10 2.34 2.02 -9.67
C GLY A 10 2.56 2.89 -10.90
N GLY A 11 2.31 2.35 -12.10
CA GLY A 11 2.48 3.07 -13.35
C GLY A 11 1.45 4.18 -13.61
N THR A 12 0.40 4.30 -12.78
CA THR A 12 -0.71 5.23 -13.03
C THR A 12 -0.96 6.22 -11.90
N PHE A 13 -0.79 5.84 -10.63
CA PHE A 13 -1.26 6.68 -9.52
C PHE A 13 -0.51 8.02 -9.41
N GLN A 14 0.82 8.04 -9.59
CA GLN A 14 1.59 9.29 -9.57
C GLN A 14 1.46 10.07 -10.88
N ILE A 15 1.58 9.37 -12.02
CA ILE A 15 1.72 9.98 -13.34
C ILE A 15 0.39 10.56 -13.86
N VAL A 16 -0.73 9.85 -13.63
CA VAL A 16 -2.05 10.26 -14.14
C VAL A 16 -2.80 11.13 -13.13
N HIS A 17 -2.66 10.83 -11.84
CA HIS A 17 -3.49 11.44 -10.79
C HIS A 17 -2.73 12.39 -9.86
N GLY A 18 -1.40 12.53 -10.02
CA GLY A 18 -0.58 13.40 -9.15
C GLY A 18 -0.65 13.01 -7.67
N ALA A 19 -1.00 11.74 -7.38
CA ALA A 19 -1.19 11.30 -6.01
C ALA A 19 0.16 11.13 -5.32
N HIS A 20 0.33 11.83 -4.19
CA HIS A 20 1.52 11.75 -3.35
C HIS A 20 1.60 10.44 -2.53
N LEU A 21 0.50 9.69 -2.48
CA LEU A 21 0.40 8.47 -1.67
C LEU A 21 -0.33 7.36 -2.45
N GLY A 22 0.37 6.24 -2.67
CA GLY A 22 -0.20 5.02 -3.19
C GLY A 22 -0.48 4.02 -2.08
N VAL A 23 -1.70 3.49 -1.98
CA VAL A 23 -2.07 2.46 -1.00
C VAL A 23 -2.80 1.33 -1.70
N VAL A 24 -2.36 0.10 -1.50
CA VAL A 24 -3.04 -1.11 -1.96
C VAL A 24 -3.48 -1.92 -0.75
N VAL A 25 -4.79 -2.13 -0.64
CA VAL A 25 -5.44 -2.89 0.42
C VAL A 25 -5.96 -4.22 -0.14
N THR A 26 -5.75 -5.33 0.58
CA THR A 26 -6.31 -6.63 0.21
C THR A 26 -6.71 -7.42 1.44
N THR A 27 -7.77 -8.23 1.32
CA THR A 27 -8.20 -9.21 2.33
C THR A 27 -7.37 -10.51 2.27
N SER A 28 -6.42 -10.60 1.34
CA SER A 28 -5.46 -11.70 1.20
C SER A 28 -4.05 -11.28 1.63
N THR A 29 -3.01 -12.01 1.20
CA THR A 29 -1.61 -11.64 1.42
C THR A 29 -0.92 -11.21 0.11
N PHE A 30 0.19 -10.51 0.24
CA PHE A 30 1.08 -10.15 -0.87
C PHE A 30 2.18 -11.19 -1.04
N THR A 31 2.59 -11.43 -2.28
CA THR A 31 3.79 -12.22 -2.54
C THR A 31 5.05 -11.41 -2.24
N LYS A 32 6.19 -12.09 -2.03
CA LYS A 32 7.49 -11.44 -1.81
C LYS A 32 7.86 -10.47 -2.95
N ALA A 33 7.57 -10.86 -4.20
CA ALA A 33 7.82 -10.02 -5.36
C ALA A 33 6.92 -8.76 -5.39
N ALA A 34 5.67 -8.88 -4.94
CA ALA A 34 4.77 -7.73 -4.82
C ALA A 34 5.29 -6.73 -3.78
N LEU A 35 5.67 -7.20 -2.59
CA LEU A 35 6.24 -6.36 -1.54
C LEU A 35 7.53 -5.66 -1.99
N ALA A 36 8.41 -6.37 -2.70
CA ALA A 36 9.65 -5.80 -3.23
C ALA A 36 9.37 -4.65 -4.22
N TYR A 37 8.41 -4.83 -5.12
CA TYR A 37 8.00 -3.76 -6.04
C TYR A 37 7.33 -2.60 -5.31
N ALA A 38 6.44 -2.87 -4.35
CA ALA A 38 5.74 -1.84 -3.59
C ALA A 38 6.72 -0.91 -2.87
N ALA A 39 7.77 -1.48 -2.27
CA ALA A 39 8.83 -0.72 -1.62
C ALA A 39 9.61 0.18 -2.59
N GLN A 40 9.85 -0.28 -3.83
CA GLN A 40 10.54 0.51 -4.85
C GLN A 40 9.67 1.66 -5.40
N ALA A 41 8.35 1.43 -5.48
CA ALA A 41 7.40 2.37 -6.05
C ALA A 41 6.72 3.29 -5.01
N ASP A 42 7.17 3.26 -3.76
CA ASP A 42 6.56 3.96 -2.61
C ASP A 42 5.05 3.71 -2.46
N ILE A 43 4.66 2.44 -2.65
CA ILE A 43 3.28 1.96 -2.48
C ILE A 43 3.15 1.30 -1.12
N ARG A 44 2.23 1.80 -0.28
CA ARG A 44 1.89 1.17 0.99
C ARG A 44 1.00 -0.04 0.76
N THR A 45 1.35 -1.16 1.39
CA THR A 45 0.59 -2.41 1.27
C THR A 45 -0.09 -2.76 2.58
N TYR A 46 -1.40 -2.93 2.55
CA TYR A 46 -2.22 -3.37 3.67
C TYR A 46 -2.78 -4.76 3.35
N ASP A 47 -2.20 -5.79 3.96
CA ASP A 47 -2.72 -7.16 3.87
C ASP A 47 -3.87 -7.36 4.87
N LYS A 48 -4.41 -8.58 4.94
CA LYS A 48 -5.50 -8.92 5.85
C LYS A 48 -5.23 -8.53 7.32
N THR A 49 -4.00 -8.63 7.78
CA THR A 49 -3.62 -8.37 9.17
C THR A 49 -3.54 -6.88 9.41
N ALA A 50 -2.87 -6.14 8.51
CA ALA A 50 -2.78 -4.69 8.57
C ALA A 50 -4.16 -4.03 8.42
N LEU A 51 -5.01 -4.56 7.53
CA LEU A 51 -6.39 -4.12 7.36
C LEU A 51 -7.21 -4.33 8.63
N ALA A 52 -7.10 -5.50 9.26
CA ALA A 52 -7.80 -5.78 10.51
C ALA A 52 -7.35 -4.82 11.62
N ALA A 53 -6.04 -4.60 11.77
CA ALA A 53 -5.50 -3.69 12.78
C ALA A 53 -5.96 -2.24 12.55
N TRP A 54 -5.99 -1.78 11.30
CA TRP A 54 -6.53 -0.47 10.97
C TRP A 54 -8.03 -0.37 11.27
N ALA A 55 -8.82 -1.38 10.87
CA ALA A 55 -10.26 -1.40 11.12
C ALA A 55 -10.60 -1.43 12.63
N SER A 56 -9.76 -2.06 13.45
CA SER A 56 -9.90 -2.07 14.91
C SER A 56 -9.24 -0.87 15.61
N ALA A 57 -8.70 0.10 14.87
CA ALA A 57 -7.95 1.24 15.39
C ALA A 57 -6.75 0.86 16.30
N THR A 58 -6.21 -0.36 16.14
CA THR A 58 -5.01 -0.84 16.84
C THR A 58 -3.75 -0.70 15.99
N GLY A 59 -3.92 -0.44 14.69
CA GLY A 59 -2.85 -0.17 13.73
C GLY A 59 -3.06 1.17 13.00
N PRO A 60 -2.01 1.69 12.34
CA PRO A 60 -2.06 2.99 11.70
C PRO A 60 -2.94 2.99 10.45
N ALA A 61 -3.69 4.08 10.26
CA ALA A 61 -4.38 4.33 9.01
C ALA A 61 -3.37 4.61 7.88
N PRO A 62 -3.70 4.28 6.62
CA PRO A 62 -2.77 4.38 5.49
C PRO A 62 -2.21 5.77 5.23
N TRP A 63 -2.83 6.84 5.73
CA TRP A 63 -2.41 8.22 5.53
C TRP A 63 -1.63 8.82 6.71
N ASN A 64 -1.46 8.09 7.82
CA ASN A 64 -0.84 8.61 9.05
C ASN A 64 0.70 8.46 9.09
N TRP A 65 1.45 9.00 8.14
CA TRP A 65 2.92 8.82 8.04
C TRP A 65 3.71 10.13 7.84
N PRO A 66 4.74 10.39 8.67
CA PRO A 66 4.59 10.71 10.09
C PRO A 66 4.04 12.14 10.28
N LEU A 67 3.37 12.41 11.40
CA LEU A 67 3.53 13.72 12.04
C LEU A 67 4.87 13.65 12.78
N THR A 68 5.97 14.00 12.13
CA THR A 68 7.04 14.63 12.89
C THR A 68 6.47 15.95 13.41
N PRO A 69 6.64 16.31 14.70
CA PRO A 69 6.30 17.64 15.16
C PRO A 69 7.01 18.72 14.34
#